data_AF-A8P160-F1
#
_entry.id   AF-A8P160-F1
#
_cell.length_a   1.000
_cell.length_b   1.000
_cell.length_c   1.000
_cell.angle_alpha   90.00
_cell.angle_beta   90.00
_cell.angle_gamma   90.00
#
_symmetry.space_group_name_H-M   'P 1'
#
loop_
_entity.id
_entity.type
_entity.pdbx_description
1 polymer ?
#
loop_
_entity_poly.entity_id
_entity_poly.type
_entity_poly.pdbx_seq_one_letter_code
_entity_poly.pdbx_strand_id
1 'polypeptide(L)'
;MSNQETLASDPKVVFDVDKGLRVSISRPGFGKLKLDKLPVDYERYLIKSDPEFVNHNSKKRASSATDNPEKLVAAVVPASNHKSPSKVQQRSTWIATRATQLRWFSKPGFPKPLPPMKPKCAVKETSDGMGLGVFATQDISRYDVVLVERPFLATPLSLSHLGPITNEAYGRLTTNQINQLMLLNADAYLEKVFDKTMSDEDRVEFMALGNSHTEDGSGPIIGRSRTNGFALEFGCSSTDNEFYRTGYTFVTRIGSRFNHSCITDVKQSFDPMTFAVTFRAERDIKAGQQIFLSYTLFNQSKAERQADLAPYGFECKCRACVNATPQSDQLRKMCGVLIRNWQRQLENVWLKDPNLKESVLEPIFAMMKRMEDEGLDELDTGYWDLLVFPYKVYGKLGMKKKEMEAQIKMFEHSLPLMPPEYKLTARNTLVALRSRVGRM
;
A
#
# COMPACT_ATOMS: atom_id res chain seq x y z
N MET A 1 1.63 18.40 -7.54
CA MET A 1 1.08 17.81 -8.77
C MET A 1 1.57 16.38 -8.88
N SER A 2 0.82 15.46 -8.27
CA SER A 2 0.95 14.01 -8.47
C SER A 2 -0.44 13.53 -8.83
N ASN A 3 -0.64 13.16 -10.09
CA ASN A 3 -1.86 12.49 -10.52
C ASN A 3 -1.88 11.11 -9.87
N GLN A 4 -2.51 11.00 -8.70
CA GLN A 4 -3.05 9.74 -8.22
C GLN A 4 -4.24 9.42 -9.15
N GLU A 5 -3.96 8.75 -10.26
CA GLU A 5 -5.00 8.09 -11.03
C GLU A 5 -5.59 6.98 -10.15
N THR A 6 -6.88 7.17 -9.88
CA THR A 6 -7.86 6.23 -9.34
C THR A 6 -7.56 4.76 -9.63
N LEU A 7 -7.17 3.99 -8.60
CA LEU A 7 -7.22 2.51 -8.57
C LEU A 7 -8.65 1.97 -8.31
N ALA A 8 -9.68 2.72 -8.70
CA ALA A 8 -11.09 2.39 -8.49
C ALA A 8 -11.83 2.33 -9.83
N SER A 9 -11.49 1.34 -10.64
CA SER A 9 -12.34 0.72 -11.68
C SER A 9 -11.51 -0.41 -12.28
N ASP A 10 -12.14 -1.54 -12.62
CA ASP A 10 -11.55 -2.48 -13.55
C ASP A 10 -10.97 -1.70 -14.73
N PRO A 11 -9.65 -1.78 -15.02
CA PRO A 11 -9.12 -1.13 -16.20
C PRO A 11 -9.74 -1.84 -17.41
N LYS A 12 -10.79 -1.25 -17.99
CA LYS A 12 -11.22 -1.58 -19.34
C LYS A 12 -10.07 -1.21 -20.27
N VAL A 13 -9.27 -2.19 -20.63
CA VAL A 13 -8.20 -2.06 -21.62
C VAL A 13 -8.83 -1.66 -22.95
N VAL A 14 -8.41 -0.50 -23.47
CA VAL A 14 -8.81 0.01 -24.79
C VAL A 14 -7.93 -0.64 -25.86
N PHE A 15 -8.57 -1.11 -26.93
CA PHE A 15 -8.00 -1.80 -28.08
C PHE A 15 -7.17 -0.86 -28.96
N ASP A 16 -5.98 -1.28 -29.39
CA ASP A 16 -5.27 -0.70 -30.55
C ASP A 16 -4.88 -1.85 -31.49
N VAL A 17 -5.29 -1.75 -32.75
CA VAL A 17 -5.34 -2.86 -33.72
C VAL A 17 -4.03 -3.02 -34.50
N ASP A 18 -3.06 -2.11 -34.34
CA ASP A 18 -1.93 -2.00 -35.27
C ASP A 18 -0.58 -2.56 -34.79
N LYS A 19 -0.48 -3.17 -33.59
CA LYS A 19 0.85 -3.56 -33.02
C LYS A 19 1.05 -5.01 -32.57
N GLY A 20 0.19 -5.95 -32.96
CA GLY A 20 0.57 -7.38 -33.02
C GLY A 20 1.03 -8.09 -31.73
N LEU A 21 0.83 -7.53 -30.52
CA LEU A 21 1.08 -8.21 -29.26
C LEU A 21 -0.10 -7.98 -28.30
N ARG A 22 -0.89 -9.03 -28.06
CA ARG A 22 -2.03 -9.02 -27.14
C ARG A 22 -1.55 -9.39 -25.74
N VAL A 23 -1.46 -8.43 -24.82
CA VAL A 23 -1.42 -8.73 -23.39
C VAL A 23 -2.67 -8.14 -22.76
N SER A 24 -3.67 -8.99 -22.54
CA SER A 24 -4.73 -8.65 -21.59
C SER A 24 -4.07 -8.59 -20.21
N ILE A 25 -4.02 -7.39 -19.61
CA ILE A 25 -3.61 -7.23 -18.22
C ILE A 25 -4.79 -7.72 -17.37
N SER A 26 -5.03 -9.03 -17.34
CA SER A 26 -5.98 -9.60 -16.39
C SER A 26 -5.32 -9.57 -15.01
N ARG A 27 -5.60 -8.52 -14.24
CA ARG A 27 -5.66 -8.70 -12.78
C ARG A 27 -6.95 -9.48 -12.57
N PRO A 28 -6.95 -10.74 -12.09
CA PRO A 28 -8.18 -11.25 -11.51
C PRO A 28 -8.58 -10.25 -10.44
N GLY A 29 -9.84 -9.80 -10.48
CA GLY A 29 -10.37 -8.95 -9.43
C GLY A 29 -10.05 -9.57 -8.07
N PHE A 30 -9.96 -8.75 -7.03
CA PHE A 30 -9.73 -9.22 -5.67
C PHE A 30 -10.80 -10.23 -5.17
N GLY A 31 -11.84 -10.51 -5.96
CA GLY A 31 -12.84 -11.55 -5.71
C GLY A 31 -12.36 -13.01 -5.88
N LYS A 32 -13.21 -13.92 -5.40
CA LYS A 32 -13.12 -15.34 -5.69
C LYS A 32 -13.42 -15.56 -7.17
N LEU A 33 -12.41 -15.97 -7.93
CA LEU A 33 -12.56 -16.42 -9.30
C LEU A 33 -13.54 -17.60 -9.36
N LYS A 34 -14.47 -17.54 -10.32
CA LYS A 34 -15.35 -18.67 -10.61
C LYS A 34 -14.53 -19.75 -11.33
N LEU A 35 -14.54 -20.97 -10.77
CA LEU A 35 -13.88 -22.10 -11.37
C LEU A 35 -14.66 -22.65 -12.57
N ASP A 36 -14.04 -22.60 -13.74
CA ASP A 36 -14.43 -23.29 -14.95
C ASP A 36 -13.65 -24.62 -15.06
N LYS A 37 -14.27 -25.62 -15.71
CA LYS A 37 -13.57 -26.88 -16.04
C LYS A 37 -12.45 -26.59 -17.02
N LEU A 38 -11.20 -26.89 -16.62
CA LEU A 38 -10.04 -26.78 -17.50
C LEU A 38 -10.06 -27.89 -18.58
N PRO A 39 -9.52 -27.65 -19.79
CA PRO A 39 -9.30 -28.71 -20.77
C PRO A 39 -8.42 -29.83 -20.22
N VAL A 40 -8.59 -31.06 -20.70
CA VAL A 40 -7.80 -32.21 -20.22
C VAL A 40 -6.30 -32.03 -20.48
N ASP A 41 -5.95 -31.33 -21.56
CA ASP A 41 -4.59 -31.05 -21.99
C ASP A 41 -4.08 -29.67 -21.53
N TYR A 42 -4.64 -29.11 -20.45
CA TYR A 42 -4.35 -27.73 -20.05
C TYR A 42 -2.87 -27.45 -19.79
N GLU A 43 -2.08 -28.47 -19.40
CA GLU A 43 -0.66 -28.31 -19.09
C GLU A 43 0.14 -27.77 -20.27
N ARG A 44 -0.30 -28.04 -21.52
CA ARG A 44 0.35 -27.52 -22.73
C ARG A 44 0.29 -26.00 -22.84
N TYR A 45 -0.67 -25.38 -22.13
CA TYR A 45 -0.84 -23.94 -22.10
C TYR A 45 0.05 -23.26 -21.05
N LEU A 46 0.72 -24.02 -20.18
CA LEU A 46 1.60 -23.46 -19.15
C LEU A 46 3.01 -23.23 -19.69
N ILE A 47 3.55 -22.03 -19.49
CA ILE A 47 4.98 -21.78 -19.68
C ILE A 47 5.65 -22.04 -18.34
N LYS A 48 6.21 -23.24 -18.16
CA LYS A 48 6.96 -23.60 -16.95
C LYS A 48 8.31 -22.90 -16.98
N SER A 49 8.48 -21.90 -16.12
CA SER A 49 9.76 -21.22 -15.90
C SER A 49 10.44 -21.75 -14.64
N ASP A 50 11.74 -22.01 -14.72
CA ASP A 50 12.55 -22.23 -13.54
C ASP A 50 13.04 -20.88 -13.01
N PRO A 51 12.81 -20.56 -11.72
CA PRO A 51 13.27 -19.31 -11.16
C PRO A 51 14.80 -19.25 -11.21
N GLU A 52 15.34 -18.12 -11.68
CA GLU A 52 16.75 -17.83 -11.54
C GLU A 52 17.02 -17.15 -10.21
N PHE A 53 18.13 -17.52 -9.58
CA PHE A 53 18.50 -17.01 -8.26
C PHE A 53 19.75 -16.15 -8.34
N VAL A 54 19.67 -14.95 -7.77
CA VAL A 54 20.77 -13.99 -7.77
C VAL A 54 21.30 -13.81 -6.35
N ASN A 55 22.61 -13.93 -6.20
CA ASN A 55 23.29 -13.46 -4.99
C ASN A 55 23.67 -11.97 -5.15
N HIS A 56 23.22 -11.12 -4.21
CA HIS A 56 23.58 -9.70 -4.13
C HIS A 56 25.10 -9.45 -4.28
N ASN A 57 25.93 -10.36 -3.76
CA ASN A 57 27.39 -10.23 -3.80
C ASN A 57 28.01 -10.57 -5.16
N SER A 58 27.23 -11.11 -6.10
CA SER A 58 27.71 -11.41 -7.45
C SER A 58 27.71 -10.16 -8.31
N LYS A 59 28.89 -9.52 -8.44
CA LYS A 59 29.14 -8.40 -9.36
C LYS A 59 29.12 -8.80 -10.85
N LYS A 60 28.68 -10.02 -11.19
CA LYS A 60 28.60 -10.44 -12.60
C LYS A 60 27.58 -9.55 -13.30
N ARG A 61 28.07 -8.76 -14.25
CA ARG A 61 27.24 -8.09 -15.27
C ARG A 61 26.39 -9.16 -15.95
N ALA A 62 25.15 -8.81 -16.32
CA ALA A 62 24.35 -9.64 -17.22
C ALA A 62 25.24 -10.01 -18.42
N SER A 63 25.49 -11.31 -18.62
CA SER A 63 26.26 -11.76 -19.77
C SER A 63 25.40 -11.55 -21.01
N SER A 64 25.84 -10.62 -21.85
CA SER A 64 25.56 -10.52 -23.30
C SER A 64 24.15 -10.88 -23.80
N ALA A 65 23.38 -9.87 -24.20
CA ALA A 65 22.54 -9.82 -25.41
C ALA A 65 21.53 -10.95 -25.74
N THR A 66 21.31 -11.95 -24.89
CA THR A 66 20.32 -13.03 -25.10
C THR A 66 19.33 -13.21 -23.94
N ASP A 67 19.47 -12.44 -22.86
CA ASP A 67 18.55 -12.50 -21.72
C ASP A 67 17.28 -11.68 -22.02
N ASN A 68 16.13 -12.36 -22.03
CA ASN A 68 14.81 -11.70 -22.07
C ASN A 68 14.76 -10.64 -20.94
N PRO A 69 14.63 -9.34 -21.25
CA PRO A 69 14.67 -8.27 -20.24
C PRO A 69 13.50 -8.35 -19.25
N GLU A 70 12.43 -9.07 -19.60
CA GLU A 70 11.26 -9.31 -18.77
C GLU A 70 11.40 -10.58 -17.90
N LYS A 71 12.53 -11.30 -17.98
CA LYS A 71 12.75 -12.50 -17.19
C LYS A 71 12.82 -12.18 -15.70
N LEU A 72 11.96 -12.84 -14.92
CA LEU A 72 11.95 -12.74 -13.47
C LEU A 72 13.10 -13.51 -12.84
N VAL A 73 13.75 -12.86 -11.87
CA VAL A 73 14.78 -13.44 -11.02
C VAL A 73 14.42 -13.21 -9.55
N ALA A 74 14.77 -14.17 -8.70
CA ALA A 74 14.57 -14.10 -7.25
C ALA A 74 15.88 -13.80 -6.52
N ALA A 75 15.82 -12.94 -5.52
CA ALA A 75 16.94 -12.64 -4.63
C ALA A 75 16.47 -12.53 -3.18
N VAL A 76 17.41 -12.67 -2.24
CA VAL A 76 17.13 -12.42 -0.82
C VAL A 76 17.70 -11.08 -0.39
N VAL A 77 16.89 -10.26 0.27
CA VAL A 77 17.23 -8.91 0.72
C VAL A 77 17.07 -8.81 2.25
N PRO A 78 18.15 -8.62 3.03
CA PRO A 78 19.55 -8.65 2.62
C PRO A 78 20.01 -10.06 2.23
N ALA A 79 21.09 -10.14 1.44
CA ALA A 79 21.69 -11.41 1.07
C ALA A 79 22.31 -12.13 2.28
N SER A 80 22.33 -13.45 2.22
CA SER A 80 22.98 -14.28 3.24
C SER A 80 24.50 -14.02 3.23
N ASN A 81 25.05 -13.53 4.34
CA ASN A 81 26.48 -13.56 4.58
C ASN A 81 26.78 -14.75 5.50
N HIS A 82 27.39 -15.81 4.97
CA HIS A 82 27.84 -16.99 5.75
C HIS A 82 28.79 -16.66 6.91
N LYS A 83 29.35 -15.44 6.97
CA LYS A 83 30.36 -15.01 7.95
C LYS A 83 29.80 -14.36 9.22
N SER A 84 28.49 -14.13 9.31
CA SER A 84 27.89 -13.66 10.56
C SER A 84 26.47 -14.23 10.67
N PRO A 85 26.27 -15.33 11.41
CA PRO A 85 24.95 -15.80 11.80
C PRO A 85 24.41 -14.87 12.89
N SER A 86 24.24 -13.59 12.57
CA SER A 86 23.44 -12.69 13.37
C SER A 86 22.00 -13.22 13.27
N LYS A 87 21.53 -13.87 14.33
CA LYS A 87 20.22 -14.52 14.49
C LYS A 87 18.99 -13.62 14.26
N VAL A 88 19.13 -12.34 13.91
CA VAL A 88 18.02 -11.36 14.01
C VAL A 88 18.07 -10.31 12.91
N GLN A 89 18.13 -10.71 11.64
CA GLN A 89 17.83 -9.77 10.57
C GLN A 89 16.73 -10.35 9.68
N GLN A 90 15.53 -9.74 9.74
CA GLN A 90 14.42 -10.08 8.85
C GLN A 90 14.89 -10.00 7.40
N ARG A 91 14.61 -11.04 6.63
CA ARG A 91 14.95 -11.18 5.21
C ARG A 91 13.67 -11.15 4.38
N SER A 92 13.81 -10.71 3.14
CA SER A 92 12.75 -10.68 2.14
C SER A 92 13.15 -11.47 0.92
N THR A 93 12.25 -12.30 0.43
CA THR A 93 12.28 -12.81 -0.93
C THR A 93 11.81 -11.70 -1.86
N TRP A 94 12.64 -11.31 -2.82
CA TRP A 94 12.31 -10.29 -3.81
C TRP A 94 12.40 -10.86 -5.23
N ILE A 95 11.27 -10.85 -5.93
CA ILE A 95 11.13 -11.29 -7.31
C ILE A 95 10.99 -10.04 -8.18
N ALA A 96 11.89 -9.84 -9.15
CA ALA A 96 11.91 -8.68 -10.03
C ALA A 96 12.65 -9.02 -11.34
N THR A 97 12.69 -8.11 -12.33
CA THR A 97 13.65 -8.28 -13.43
C THR A 97 15.09 -8.13 -12.95
N ARG A 98 16.02 -8.77 -13.65
CA ARG A 98 17.46 -8.65 -13.35
C ARG A 98 17.94 -7.21 -13.44
N ALA A 99 17.44 -6.44 -14.40
CA ALA A 99 17.76 -5.03 -14.58
C ALA A 99 17.35 -4.20 -13.34
N THR A 100 16.16 -4.43 -12.80
CA THR A 100 15.70 -3.79 -11.56
C THR A 100 16.57 -4.18 -10.37
N GLN A 101 16.88 -5.46 -10.18
CA GLN A 101 17.74 -5.89 -9.08
C GLN A 101 19.14 -5.27 -9.15
N LEU A 102 19.78 -5.26 -10.32
CA LEU A 102 21.09 -4.64 -10.51
C LEU A 102 21.08 -3.14 -10.17
N ARG A 103 20.04 -2.43 -10.60
CA ARG A 103 19.86 -1.00 -10.30
C ARG A 103 19.79 -0.74 -8.80
N TRP A 104 19.07 -1.55 -8.03
CA TRP A 104 18.99 -1.38 -6.58
C TRP A 104 20.25 -1.87 -5.85
N PHE A 105 20.81 -3.02 -6.23
CA PHE A 105 22.03 -3.57 -5.61
C PHE A 105 23.28 -2.71 -5.86
N SER A 106 23.27 -1.88 -6.91
CA SER A 106 24.35 -0.90 -7.16
C SER A 106 24.24 0.38 -6.31
N LYS A 107 23.11 0.61 -5.61
CA LYS A 107 22.96 1.78 -4.75
C LYS A 107 23.84 1.64 -3.49
N PRO A 108 24.65 2.65 -3.16
CA PRO A 108 25.48 2.62 -1.96
C PRO A 108 24.67 2.33 -0.69
N GLY A 109 25.10 1.32 0.06
CA GLY A 109 24.49 0.93 1.33
C GLY A 109 23.13 0.23 1.21
N PHE A 110 22.72 -0.20 0.01
CA PHE A 110 21.51 -1.01 -0.14
C PHE A 110 21.76 -2.49 0.23
N PRO A 111 20.81 -3.15 0.92
CA PRO A 111 19.79 -2.52 1.75
C PRO A 111 20.42 -1.97 3.04
N LYS A 112 19.95 -0.81 3.50
CA LYS A 112 20.34 -0.24 4.78
C LYS A 112 19.82 -1.11 5.93
N PRO A 113 20.50 -1.12 7.09
CA PRO A 113 19.96 -1.73 8.29
C PRO A 113 18.57 -1.16 8.64
N LEU A 114 17.72 -2.00 9.22
CA LEU A 114 16.48 -1.50 9.83
C LEU A 114 16.80 -0.50 10.95
N PRO A 115 15.96 0.53 11.16
CA PRO A 115 16.11 1.40 12.32
C PRO A 115 16.03 0.56 13.62
N PRO A 116 16.84 0.88 14.65
CA PRO A 116 16.83 0.15 15.91
C PRO A 116 15.55 0.49 16.70
N MET A 117 14.46 -0.20 16.37
CA MET A 117 13.15 0.01 16.95
C MET A 117 12.54 -1.33 17.36
N LYS A 118 12.02 -1.41 18.58
CA LYS A 118 11.16 -2.50 19.00
C LYS A 118 9.74 -2.21 18.52
N PRO A 119 9.01 -3.20 17.97
CA PRO A 119 7.59 -3.03 17.65
C PRO A 119 6.81 -2.54 18.86
N LYS A 120 5.92 -1.56 18.66
CA LYS A 120 5.00 -1.05 19.69
C LYS A 120 3.69 -1.86 19.74
N CYS A 121 3.69 -3.05 19.15
CA CYS A 121 2.52 -3.90 19.00
C CYS A 121 2.88 -5.38 19.14
N ALA A 122 1.86 -6.22 19.37
CA ALA A 122 1.97 -7.67 19.45
C ALA A 122 0.75 -8.33 18.82
N VAL A 123 0.94 -9.50 18.21
CA VAL A 123 -0.14 -10.34 17.68
C VAL A 123 -0.77 -11.13 18.84
N LYS A 124 -2.09 -11.14 18.94
CA LYS A 124 -2.85 -11.89 19.95
C LYS A 124 -4.15 -12.41 19.35
N GLU A 125 -4.76 -13.41 19.98
CA GLU A 125 -6.14 -13.80 19.67
C GLU A 125 -7.11 -12.65 20.01
N THR A 126 -8.14 -12.50 19.18
CA THR A 126 -9.20 -11.52 19.40
C THR A 126 -10.37 -12.16 20.13
N SER A 127 -11.04 -11.38 20.97
CA SER A 127 -12.26 -11.83 21.68
C SER A 127 -13.54 -11.71 20.85
N ASP A 128 -13.46 -11.07 19.68
CA ASP A 128 -14.58 -10.72 18.81
C ASP A 128 -14.75 -11.66 17.60
N GLY A 129 -13.95 -12.74 17.53
CA GLY A 129 -14.04 -13.75 16.47
C GLY A 129 -13.30 -13.39 15.17
N MET A 130 -12.51 -12.30 15.15
CA MET A 130 -11.61 -11.97 14.03
C MET A 130 -10.33 -12.85 13.97
N GLY A 131 -10.22 -13.85 14.84
CA GLY A 131 -9.07 -14.77 14.87
C GLY A 131 -7.88 -14.13 15.56
N LEU A 132 -6.82 -13.83 14.81
CA LEU A 132 -5.67 -13.07 15.32
C LEU A 132 -5.84 -11.59 14.99
N GLY A 133 -5.37 -10.74 15.90
CA GLY A 133 -5.30 -9.29 15.69
C GLY A 133 -3.99 -8.73 16.22
N VAL A 134 -3.69 -7.49 15.84
CA VAL A 134 -2.51 -6.77 16.31
C VAL A 134 -2.94 -5.76 17.36
N PHE A 135 -2.31 -5.79 18.53
CA PHE A 135 -2.66 -4.96 19.67
C PHE A 135 -1.50 -4.08 20.10
N ALA A 136 -1.79 -2.83 20.47
CA ALA A 136 -0.78 -1.92 21.00
C ALA A 136 -0.25 -2.42 22.35
N THR A 137 1.07 -2.36 22.55
CA THR A 137 1.72 -2.76 23.82
C THR A 137 1.94 -1.58 24.76
N GLN A 138 1.71 -0.36 24.28
CA GLN A 138 1.83 0.90 25.00
C GLN A 138 0.95 1.96 24.33
N ASP A 139 0.79 3.12 24.94
CA ASP A 139 0.16 4.27 24.28
C ASP A 139 1.03 4.73 23.10
N ILE A 140 0.38 5.03 21.97
CA ILE A 140 1.02 5.47 20.74
C ILE A 140 0.33 6.75 20.29
N SER A 141 1.08 7.85 20.22
CA SER A 141 0.55 9.11 19.69
C SER A 141 0.33 9.05 18.19
N ARG A 142 -0.64 9.81 17.69
CA ARG A 142 -0.81 10.05 16.25
C ARG A 142 0.52 10.40 15.58
N TYR A 143 0.79 9.78 14.45
CA TYR A 143 2.00 9.85 13.61
C TYR A 143 3.25 9.16 14.11
N ASP A 144 3.23 8.57 15.31
CA ASP A 144 4.32 7.71 15.75
C ASP A 144 4.44 6.46 14.88
N VAL A 145 5.66 5.98 14.75
CA VAL A 145 5.91 4.67 14.14
C VAL A 145 5.46 3.57 15.11
N VAL A 146 4.60 2.68 14.62
CA VAL A 146 4.11 1.50 15.33
C VAL A 146 5.04 0.31 15.09
N LEU A 147 5.42 0.10 13.83
CA LEU A 147 6.13 -1.08 13.35
C LEU A 147 7.00 -0.71 12.15
N VAL A 148 8.21 -1.27 12.12
CA VAL A 148 9.06 -1.30 10.91
C VAL A 148 9.53 -2.73 10.73
N GLU A 149 9.29 -3.30 9.55
CA GLU A 149 9.70 -4.66 9.25
C GLU A 149 10.05 -4.85 7.78
N ARG A 150 10.89 -5.84 7.49
CA ARG A 150 11.05 -6.32 6.12
C ARG A 150 9.96 -7.33 5.79
N PRO A 151 9.33 -7.23 4.61
CA PRO A 151 8.29 -8.16 4.19
C PRO A 151 8.85 -9.58 4.02
N PHE A 152 8.01 -10.61 4.12
CA PHE A 152 8.38 -11.95 3.67
C PHE A 152 8.66 -11.95 2.16
N LEU A 153 7.76 -11.36 1.39
CA LEU A 153 7.74 -11.42 -0.07
C LEU A 153 7.51 -10.04 -0.65
N ALA A 154 8.31 -9.67 -1.65
CA ALA A 154 8.05 -8.60 -2.60
C ALA A 154 8.02 -9.21 -4.00
N THR A 155 6.86 -9.20 -4.67
CA THR A 155 6.65 -9.89 -5.95
C THR A 155 5.87 -9.00 -6.92
N PRO A 156 5.99 -9.19 -8.25
CA PRO A 156 5.16 -8.47 -9.21
C PRO A 156 3.68 -8.66 -8.91
N LEU A 157 2.89 -7.59 -9.02
CA LEU A 157 1.43 -7.67 -8.89
C LEU A 157 0.78 -8.34 -10.12
N SER A 158 1.47 -8.32 -11.26
CA SER A 158 1.01 -8.92 -12.52
C SER A 158 1.18 -10.45 -12.53
N LEU A 159 0.05 -11.16 -12.56
CA LEU A 159 0.04 -12.63 -12.68
C LEU A 159 0.60 -13.15 -14.00
N SER A 160 0.49 -12.39 -15.10
CA SER A 160 1.00 -12.82 -16.40
C SER A 160 2.53 -12.98 -16.42
N HIS A 161 3.25 -12.28 -15.53
CA HIS A 161 4.69 -12.46 -15.37
C HIS A 161 5.02 -13.61 -14.41
N LEU A 162 4.24 -13.76 -13.34
CA LEU A 162 4.50 -14.75 -12.29
C LEU A 162 4.08 -16.16 -12.70
N GLY A 163 2.99 -16.28 -13.45
CA GLY A 163 2.45 -17.52 -14.01
C GLY A 163 2.17 -17.39 -15.50
N PRO A 164 3.20 -17.26 -16.36
CA PRO A 164 3.02 -17.07 -17.79
C PRO A 164 2.35 -18.27 -18.46
N ILE A 165 1.55 -18.01 -19.49
CA ILE A 165 0.86 -19.01 -20.31
C ILE A 165 1.17 -18.80 -21.79
N THR A 166 0.96 -19.82 -22.61
CA THR A 166 1.24 -19.75 -24.05
C THR A 166 0.29 -18.79 -24.77
N ASN A 167 0.75 -18.21 -25.89
CA ASN A 167 -0.10 -17.38 -26.75
C ASN A 167 -1.34 -18.13 -27.26
N GLU A 168 -1.22 -19.46 -27.43
CA GLU A 168 -2.34 -20.32 -27.82
C GLU A 168 -3.48 -20.30 -26.80
N ALA A 169 -3.16 -20.21 -25.49
CA ALA A 169 -4.14 -20.18 -24.42
C ALA A 169 -5.14 -19.02 -24.59
N TYR A 170 -4.65 -17.83 -24.94
CA TYR A 170 -5.49 -16.64 -25.14
C TYR A 170 -6.44 -16.74 -26.34
N GLY A 171 -6.15 -17.63 -27.30
CA GLY A 171 -7.02 -17.89 -28.45
C GLY A 171 -8.05 -18.99 -28.22
N ARG A 172 -7.87 -19.83 -27.19
CA ARG A 172 -8.65 -21.07 -27.00
C ARG A 172 -9.43 -21.14 -25.69
N LEU A 173 -9.02 -20.40 -24.67
CA LEU A 173 -9.56 -20.51 -23.31
C LEU A 173 -10.43 -19.30 -22.96
N THR A 174 -11.36 -19.52 -22.02
CA THR A 174 -12.13 -18.42 -21.41
C THR A 174 -11.21 -17.58 -20.51
N THR A 175 -11.62 -16.35 -20.20
CA THR A 175 -10.91 -15.50 -19.24
C THR A 175 -10.76 -16.16 -17.86
N ASN A 176 -11.76 -16.91 -17.40
CA ASN A 176 -11.69 -17.62 -16.12
C ASN A 176 -10.67 -18.76 -16.16
N GLN A 177 -10.68 -19.57 -17.23
CA GLN A 177 -9.69 -20.63 -17.43
C GLN A 177 -8.27 -20.05 -17.51
N ILE A 178 -8.08 -18.94 -18.23
CA ILE A 178 -6.79 -18.22 -18.30
C ILE A 178 -6.32 -17.81 -16.91
N ASN A 179 -7.18 -17.16 -16.13
CA ASN A 179 -6.83 -16.72 -14.77
C ASN A 179 -6.52 -17.91 -13.85
N GLN A 180 -7.28 -19.01 -13.94
CA GLN A 180 -7.00 -20.25 -13.20
C GLN A 180 -5.63 -20.83 -13.54
N LEU A 181 -5.27 -20.88 -14.83
CA LEU A 181 -3.97 -21.40 -15.26
C LEU A 181 -2.82 -20.50 -14.80
N MET A 182 -2.99 -19.18 -14.86
CA MET A 182 -2.00 -18.24 -14.32
C MET A 182 -1.80 -18.40 -12.81
N LEU A 183 -2.88 -18.56 -12.05
CA LEU A 183 -2.82 -18.79 -10.59
C LEU A 183 -2.11 -20.11 -10.26
N LEU A 184 -2.45 -21.18 -10.97
CA LEU A 184 -1.81 -22.49 -10.81
C LEU A 184 -0.31 -22.42 -11.11
N ASN A 185 0.07 -21.79 -12.21
CA ASN A 185 1.47 -21.68 -12.63
C ASN A 185 2.27 -20.76 -11.70
N ALA A 186 1.67 -19.65 -11.24
CA ALA A 186 2.28 -18.73 -10.29
C ALA A 186 2.59 -19.41 -8.94
N ASP A 187 1.69 -20.25 -8.43
CA ASP A 187 1.90 -20.95 -7.17
C ASP A 187 3.06 -21.95 -7.26
N ALA A 188 3.12 -22.73 -8.35
CA ALA A 188 4.23 -23.65 -8.61
C ALA A 188 5.58 -22.93 -8.77
N TYR A 189 5.59 -21.74 -9.39
CA TYR A 189 6.78 -20.90 -9.46
C TYR A 189 7.20 -20.40 -8.07
N LEU A 190 6.25 -19.89 -7.27
CA LEU A 190 6.52 -19.39 -5.93
C LEU A 190 7.01 -20.48 -4.98
N GLU A 191 6.52 -21.71 -5.09
CA GLU A 191 7.00 -22.85 -4.30
C GLU A 191 8.51 -23.06 -4.50
N LYS A 192 8.96 -23.15 -5.77
CA LYS A 192 10.39 -23.25 -6.10
C LYS A 192 11.21 -22.07 -5.59
N VAL A 193 10.64 -20.86 -5.64
CA VAL A 193 11.32 -19.67 -5.10
C VAL A 193 11.46 -19.77 -3.58
N PHE A 194 10.39 -20.15 -2.88
CA PHE A 194 10.36 -20.23 -1.42
C PHE A 194 11.35 -21.26 -0.91
N ASP A 195 11.40 -22.44 -1.54
CA ASP A 195 12.36 -23.52 -1.25
C ASP A 195 13.83 -23.05 -1.25
N LYS A 196 14.15 -22.02 -2.02
CA LYS A 196 15.52 -21.50 -2.17
C LYS A 196 15.79 -20.21 -1.42
N THR A 197 14.77 -19.44 -1.08
CA THR A 197 14.94 -18.05 -0.61
C THR A 197 14.47 -17.81 0.81
N MET A 198 13.49 -18.58 1.29
CA MET A 198 12.97 -18.48 2.66
C MET A 198 13.66 -19.50 3.57
N SER A 199 13.81 -19.19 4.86
CA SER A 199 14.12 -20.21 5.86
C SER A 199 12.87 -21.03 6.19
N ASP A 200 13.05 -22.17 6.86
CA ASP A 200 11.93 -23.00 7.31
C ASP A 200 11.01 -22.21 8.25
N GLU A 201 11.57 -21.40 9.15
CA GLU A 201 10.80 -20.54 10.05
C GLU A 201 9.99 -19.49 9.30
N ASP A 202 10.62 -18.79 8.34
CA ASP A 202 9.93 -17.78 7.53
C ASP A 202 8.81 -18.40 6.69
N ARG A 203 9.02 -19.61 6.15
CA ARG A 203 7.99 -20.34 5.41
C ARG A 203 6.84 -20.75 6.32
N VAL A 204 7.11 -21.26 7.52
CA VAL A 204 6.06 -21.61 8.50
C VAL A 204 5.25 -20.37 8.88
N GLU A 205 5.91 -19.25 9.20
CA GLU A 205 5.21 -18.00 9.55
C GLU A 205 4.37 -17.45 8.39
N PHE A 206 4.89 -17.48 7.16
CA PHE A 206 4.16 -17.07 5.97
C PHE A 206 2.92 -17.96 5.75
N MET A 207 3.07 -19.28 5.86
CA MET A 207 1.95 -20.21 5.69
C MET A 207 0.92 -20.14 6.82
N ALA A 208 1.27 -19.51 7.95
CA ALA A 208 0.35 -19.17 9.03
C ALA A 208 -0.41 -17.84 8.83
N LEU A 209 -0.24 -17.17 7.69
CA LEU A 209 -1.09 -16.04 7.30
C LEU A 209 -2.47 -16.52 6.81
N GLY A 210 -3.48 -15.66 6.92
CA GLY A 210 -4.84 -15.94 6.47
C GLY A 210 -4.91 -16.20 4.96
N ASN A 211 -5.81 -17.07 4.53
CA ASN A 211 -6.03 -17.34 3.11
C ASN A 211 -7.54 -17.32 2.81
N SER A 212 -8.00 -16.27 2.14
CA SER A 212 -9.40 -16.14 1.73
C SER A 212 -9.66 -16.70 0.32
N HIS A 213 -8.61 -17.19 -0.35
CA HIS A 213 -8.61 -17.70 -1.72
C HIS A 213 -8.42 -19.23 -1.74
N THR A 214 -9.22 -19.97 -0.98
CA THR A 214 -9.13 -21.44 -0.88
C THR A 214 -9.95 -22.17 -1.95
N GLU A 215 -10.87 -21.47 -2.62
CA GLU A 215 -11.90 -22.06 -3.49
C GLU A 215 -11.89 -21.48 -4.91
N ASP A 216 -10.90 -20.67 -5.26
CA ASP A 216 -10.88 -19.89 -6.51
C ASP A 216 -9.75 -20.26 -7.47
N GLY A 217 -9.10 -21.41 -7.24
CA GLY A 217 -8.01 -21.91 -8.08
C GLY A 217 -6.65 -21.33 -7.71
N SER A 218 -6.58 -20.43 -6.73
CA SER A 218 -5.31 -20.07 -6.10
C SER A 218 -4.73 -21.27 -5.35
N GLY A 219 -3.45 -21.55 -5.60
CA GLY A 219 -2.69 -22.41 -4.70
C GLY A 219 -2.40 -21.71 -3.36
N PRO A 220 -1.87 -22.45 -2.37
CA PRO A 220 -1.78 -21.97 -1.00
C PRO A 220 -0.82 -20.78 -0.80
N ILE A 221 0.18 -20.57 -1.66
CA ILE A 221 1.13 -19.47 -1.54
C ILE A 221 0.57 -18.20 -2.20
N ILE A 222 0.09 -18.32 -3.44
CA ILE A 222 -0.49 -17.19 -4.17
C ILE A 222 -1.80 -16.73 -3.53
N GLY A 223 -2.61 -17.65 -2.99
CA GLY A 223 -3.83 -17.31 -2.26
C GLY A 223 -3.54 -16.43 -1.05
N ARG A 224 -2.54 -16.80 -0.22
CA ARG A 224 -2.07 -15.96 0.89
C ARG A 224 -1.48 -14.64 0.40
N SER A 225 -0.70 -14.66 -0.68
CA SER A 225 -0.14 -13.43 -1.24
C SER A 225 -1.22 -12.45 -1.70
N ARG A 226 -2.31 -12.97 -2.28
CA ARG A 226 -3.49 -12.18 -2.66
C ARG A 226 -4.23 -11.65 -1.44
N THR A 227 -4.45 -12.48 -0.41
CA THR A 227 -5.15 -12.05 0.82
C THR A 227 -4.37 -11.01 1.64
N ASN A 228 -3.03 -11.09 1.67
CA ASN A 228 -2.20 -10.38 2.66
C ASN A 228 -1.28 -9.29 2.07
N GLY A 229 -1.32 -9.10 0.75
CA GLY A 229 -0.38 -8.26 0.02
C GLY A 229 -0.73 -6.77 0.04
N PHE A 230 0.27 -5.93 0.26
CA PHE A 230 0.17 -4.47 0.15
C PHE A 230 0.75 -4.01 -1.20
N ALA A 231 -0.02 -3.27 -1.99
CA ALA A 231 0.51 -2.57 -3.17
C ALA A 231 1.26 -1.31 -2.71
N LEU A 232 2.61 -1.32 -2.81
CA LEU A 232 3.48 -0.23 -2.38
C LEU A 232 4.44 0.17 -3.50
N GLU A 233 4.92 1.41 -3.45
CA GLU A 233 5.80 1.97 -4.47
C GLU A 233 7.25 2.08 -3.98
N PHE A 234 8.20 1.88 -4.88
CA PHE A 234 9.62 2.13 -4.66
C PHE A 234 9.98 3.61 -4.78
N GLY A 235 9.05 4.49 -5.18
CA GLY A 235 9.32 5.92 -5.39
C GLY A 235 10.33 6.17 -6.52
N CYS A 236 10.37 5.27 -7.49
CA CYS A 236 11.29 5.31 -8.62
C CYS A 236 10.54 4.84 -9.86
N SER A 237 10.24 5.77 -10.77
CA SER A 237 9.42 5.52 -11.98
C SER A 237 9.88 4.31 -12.80
N SER A 238 11.19 4.06 -12.90
CA SER A 238 11.72 2.87 -13.60
C SER A 238 11.40 1.53 -12.94
N THR A 239 11.17 1.51 -11.62
CA THR A 239 10.75 0.32 -10.85
C THR A 239 9.23 0.25 -10.75
N ASP A 240 8.58 1.39 -10.50
CA ASP A 240 7.13 1.44 -10.27
C ASP A 240 6.34 1.19 -11.57
N ASN A 241 6.91 1.57 -12.71
CA ASN A 241 6.30 1.30 -14.02
C ASN A 241 6.65 -0.10 -14.59
N GLU A 242 7.39 -0.92 -13.85
CA GLU A 242 7.68 -2.30 -14.24
C GLU A 242 6.37 -3.11 -14.35
N PHE A 243 6.40 -4.17 -15.16
CA PHE A 243 5.26 -5.08 -15.36
C PHE A 243 3.99 -4.35 -15.83
N TYR A 244 4.11 -3.54 -16.89
CA TYR A 244 3.00 -2.75 -17.44
C TYR A 244 2.36 -1.80 -16.42
N ARG A 245 3.18 -1.12 -15.61
CA ARG A 245 2.72 -0.19 -14.55
C ARG A 245 1.83 -0.84 -13.49
N THR A 246 1.99 -2.15 -13.29
CA THR A 246 1.29 -2.85 -12.22
C THR A 246 2.05 -2.84 -10.90
N GLY A 247 3.37 -2.64 -10.94
CA GLY A 247 4.21 -2.53 -9.76
C GLY A 247 4.30 -3.84 -8.97
N TYR A 248 4.41 -3.70 -7.64
CA TYR A 248 4.73 -4.78 -6.72
C TYR A 248 3.66 -4.94 -5.63
N THR A 249 3.53 -6.16 -5.13
CA THR A 249 2.84 -6.46 -3.88
C THR A 249 3.81 -6.98 -2.83
N PHE A 250 3.57 -6.59 -1.58
CA PHE A 250 4.42 -6.88 -0.44
C PHE A 250 3.63 -7.64 0.61
N VAL A 251 4.03 -8.87 0.93
CA VAL A 251 3.45 -9.64 2.03
C VAL A 251 4.33 -9.43 3.26
N THR A 252 3.77 -8.80 4.28
CA THR A 252 4.49 -8.41 5.50
C THR A 252 4.32 -9.44 6.60
N ARG A 253 5.03 -9.28 7.72
CA ARG A 253 5.05 -10.29 8.79
C ARG A 253 3.96 -9.99 9.79
N ILE A 254 4.14 -8.97 10.62
CA ILE A 254 3.11 -8.51 11.55
C ILE A 254 2.06 -7.66 10.81
N GLY A 255 2.47 -6.88 9.82
CA GLY A 255 1.57 -5.96 9.11
C GLY A 255 0.40 -6.65 8.41
N SER A 256 0.62 -7.84 7.88
CA SER A 256 -0.40 -8.65 7.21
C SER A 256 -1.40 -9.28 8.18
N ARG A 257 -1.27 -9.02 9.49
CA ARG A 257 -2.18 -9.48 10.54
C ARG A 257 -3.02 -8.34 11.13
N PHE A 258 -2.85 -7.10 10.67
CA PHE A 258 -3.76 -6.01 11.05
C PHE A 258 -5.16 -6.31 10.50
N ASN A 259 -6.16 -6.40 11.37
CA ASN A 259 -7.55 -6.58 10.95
C ASN A 259 -8.13 -5.31 10.33
N HIS A 260 -9.29 -5.48 9.68
CA HIS A 260 -9.96 -4.39 8.98
C HIS A 260 -10.78 -3.47 9.88
N SER A 261 -10.66 -2.15 9.63
CA SER A 261 -11.68 -1.16 9.98
C SER A 261 -11.75 -0.11 8.87
N CYS A 262 -12.95 0.37 8.53
CA CYS A 262 -13.11 1.49 7.59
C CYS A 262 -12.61 2.83 8.16
N ILE A 263 -12.35 2.88 9.47
CA ILE A 263 -11.64 3.96 10.16
C ILE A 263 -10.29 3.38 10.59
N THR A 264 -9.23 3.73 9.87
CA THR A 264 -7.91 3.14 10.04
C THR A 264 -7.18 3.76 11.24
N ASP A 265 -6.42 2.94 11.97
CA ASP A 265 -5.52 3.42 13.02
C ASP A 265 -4.10 3.60 12.50
N VAL A 266 -3.73 2.88 11.42
CA VAL A 266 -2.39 2.93 10.85
C VAL A 266 -2.40 3.10 9.34
N LYS A 267 -1.30 3.66 8.84
CA LYS A 267 -0.97 3.74 7.41
C LYS A 267 0.42 3.20 7.15
N GLN A 268 0.57 2.47 6.07
CA GLN A 268 1.79 1.84 5.61
C GLN A 268 2.52 2.69 4.58
N SER A 269 3.85 2.59 4.58
CA SER A 269 4.74 3.17 3.58
C SER A 269 5.95 2.25 3.38
N PHE A 270 6.55 2.28 2.20
CA PHE A 270 7.73 1.48 1.90
C PHE A 270 8.97 2.38 1.77
N ASP A 271 10.02 2.05 2.52
CA ASP A 271 11.35 2.62 2.28
C ASP A 271 12.18 1.61 1.49
N PRO A 272 12.43 1.88 0.20
CA PRO A 272 13.16 0.94 -0.63
C PRO A 272 14.63 0.83 -0.22
N MET A 273 15.23 1.84 0.42
CA MET A 273 16.64 1.75 0.82
C MET A 273 16.86 0.80 1.98
N THR A 274 15.95 0.74 2.96
CA THR A 274 15.98 -0.28 4.03
C THR A 274 15.27 -1.58 3.63
N PHE A 275 14.55 -1.55 2.51
CA PHE A 275 13.65 -2.62 2.04
C PHE A 275 12.60 -2.97 3.09
N ALA A 276 12.04 -1.95 3.73
CA ALA A 276 11.18 -2.11 4.90
C ALA A 276 9.85 -1.39 4.72
N VAL A 277 8.78 -2.03 5.22
CA VAL A 277 7.47 -1.42 5.37
C VAL A 277 7.40 -0.79 6.75
N THR A 278 7.01 0.48 6.80
CA THR A 278 6.78 1.25 8.02
C THR A 278 5.29 1.49 8.19
N PHE A 279 4.74 1.12 9.35
CA PHE A 279 3.37 1.42 9.75
C PHE A 279 3.40 2.57 10.77
N ARG A 280 2.69 3.65 10.47
CA ARG A 280 2.55 4.83 11.34
C ARG A 280 1.13 4.95 11.84
N ALA A 281 0.96 5.38 13.07
CA ALA A 281 -0.34 5.66 13.62
C ALA A 281 -0.95 6.88 12.92
N GLU A 282 -2.20 6.79 12.49
CA GLU A 282 -3.00 7.91 11.98
C GLU A 282 -3.90 8.49 13.08
N ARG A 283 -3.90 7.90 14.28
CA ARG A 283 -4.69 8.29 15.46
C ARG A 283 -3.90 8.02 16.73
N ASP A 284 -4.35 8.59 17.83
CA ASP A 284 -3.88 8.13 19.14
C ASP A 284 -4.43 6.73 19.41
N ILE A 285 -3.56 5.81 19.80
CA ILE A 285 -3.88 4.41 20.06
C ILE A 285 -3.52 4.11 21.52
N LYS A 286 -4.45 3.56 22.28
CA LYS A 286 -4.23 3.21 23.69
C LYS A 286 -3.58 1.84 23.86
N ALA A 287 -2.78 1.69 24.91
CA ALA A 287 -2.24 0.39 25.29
C ALA A 287 -3.36 -0.66 25.41
N GLY A 288 -3.16 -1.83 24.82
CA GLY A 288 -4.15 -2.91 24.80
C GLY A 288 -5.26 -2.76 23.75
N GLN A 289 -5.34 -1.64 23.03
CA GLN A 289 -6.28 -1.47 21.92
C GLN A 289 -5.83 -2.31 20.72
N GLN A 290 -6.79 -2.95 20.02
CA GLN A 290 -6.55 -3.55 18.71
C GLN A 290 -6.30 -2.44 17.68
N ILE A 291 -5.28 -2.63 16.85
CA ILE A 291 -4.86 -1.70 15.80
C ILE A 291 -5.44 -2.19 14.48
N PHE A 292 -6.13 -1.30 13.77
CA PHE A 292 -6.77 -1.63 12.50
C PHE A 292 -6.15 -0.92 11.29
N LEU A 293 -6.24 -1.58 10.14
CA LEU A 293 -5.87 -1.03 8.84
C LEU A 293 -7.08 -1.11 7.89
N SER A 294 -7.25 -0.15 6.97
CA SER A 294 -8.33 -0.22 5.97
C SER A 294 -7.94 -1.10 4.77
N TYR A 295 -8.80 -2.05 4.40
CA TYR A 295 -8.66 -2.92 3.22
C TYR A 295 -9.42 -2.37 2.01
N THR A 296 -10.22 -1.32 2.24
CA THR A 296 -11.08 -0.68 1.24
C THR A 296 -10.62 0.75 1.02
N LEU A 297 -11.17 1.38 -0.02
CA LEU A 297 -10.96 2.81 -0.24
C LEU A 297 -11.86 3.64 0.68
N PHE A 298 -11.39 4.82 1.06
CA PHE A 298 -12.10 5.68 2.03
C PHE A 298 -13.33 6.39 1.44
N ASN A 299 -13.36 6.58 0.11
CA ASN A 299 -14.38 7.34 -0.64
C ASN A 299 -15.59 6.50 -1.10
N GLN A 300 -15.68 5.27 -0.63
CA GLN A 300 -16.75 4.32 -0.96
C GLN A 300 -17.91 4.41 0.02
N SER A 301 -19.13 4.11 -0.45
CA SER A 301 -20.32 3.90 0.39
C SER A 301 -20.20 2.64 1.26
N LYS A 302 -21.05 2.47 2.27
CA LYS A 302 -21.06 1.23 3.07
C LYS A 302 -21.24 0.00 2.19
N ALA A 303 -22.18 0.04 1.24
CA ALA A 303 -22.47 -1.08 0.37
C ALA A 303 -21.24 -1.49 -0.47
N GLU A 304 -20.53 -0.51 -1.04
CA GLU A 304 -19.30 -0.76 -1.80
C GLU A 304 -18.19 -1.33 -0.93
N ARG A 305 -17.97 -0.77 0.27
CA ARG A 305 -16.97 -1.31 1.20
C ARG A 305 -17.28 -2.75 1.60
N GLN A 306 -18.54 -3.08 1.87
CA GLN A 306 -18.92 -4.47 2.19
C GLN A 306 -18.73 -5.41 0.99
N ALA A 307 -19.00 -4.94 -0.24
CA ALA A 307 -18.76 -5.71 -1.44
C ALA A 307 -17.26 -6.00 -1.66
N ASP A 308 -16.39 -5.01 -1.42
CA ASP A 308 -14.93 -5.18 -1.48
C ASP A 308 -14.39 -6.13 -0.40
N LEU A 309 -15.07 -6.22 0.75
CA LEU A 309 -14.69 -7.08 1.87
C LEU A 309 -15.25 -8.49 1.78
N ALA A 310 -16.32 -8.71 1.02
CA ALA A 310 -16.95 -10.02 0.85
C ALA A 310 -15.96 -11.15 0.47
N PRO A 311 -14.95 -10.93 -0.39
CA PRO A 311 -13.95 -11.95 -0.70
C PRO A 311 -13.12 -12.40 0.50
N TYR A 312 -12.93 -11.56 1.52
CA TYR A 312 -12.24 -11.94 2.75
C TYR A 312 -13.06 -12.87 3.64
N GLY A 313 -14.38 -12.96 3.42
CA GLY A 313 -15.27 -13.86 4.16
C GLY A 313 -15.81 -13.30 5.47
N PHE A 314 -15.84 -11.97 5.65
CA PHE A 314 -16.43 -11.32 6.83
C PHE A 314 -17.27 -10.09 6.46
N GLU A 315 -18.18 -9.70 7.36
CA GLU A 315 -18.93 -8.44 7.29
C GLU A 315 -18.30 -7.42 8.24
N CYS A 316 -17.98 -6.22 7.75
CA CYS A 316 -17.39 -5.18 8.59
C CYS A 316 -18.43 -4.54 9.51
N LYS A 317 -18.17 -4.59 10.82
CA LYS A 317 -19.02 -4.00 11.87
C LYS A 317 -18.34 -2.84 12.61
N CYS A 318 -17.36 -2.18 11.97
CA CYS A 318 -16.70 -1.01 12.56
C CYS A 318 -17.68 0.17 12.73
N ARG A 319 -17.30 1.17 13.54
CA ARG A 319 -18.09 2.38 13.82
C ARG A 319 -18.64 3.05 12.55
N ALA A 320 -17.84 3.17 11.49
CA ALA A 320 -18.28 3.76 10.22
C ALA A 320 -19.32 2.92 9.46
N CYS A 321 -19.33 1.58 9.63
CA CYS A 321 -20.32 0.71 9.01
C CYS A 321 -21.60 0.60 9.84
N VAL A 322 -21.49 0.62 11.17
CA VAL A 322 -22.65 0.60 12.07
C VAL A 322 -23.44 1.90 11.98
N ASN A 323 -22.75 3.05 11.96
CA ASN A 323 -23.37 4.37 11.95
C ASN A 323 -23.60 4.94 10.53
N ALA A 324 -23.47 4.11 9.49
CA ALA A 324 -23.62 4.60 8.11
C ALA A 324 -25.03 5.15 7.84
N THR A 325 -25.08 6.33 7.23
CA THR A 325 -26.29 7.03 6.79
C THR A 325 -26.15 7.42 5.31
N PRO A 326 -27.25 7.74 4.60
CA PRO A 326 -27.15 8.31 3.26
C PRO A 326 -26.24 9.55 3.20
N GLN A 327 -26.23 10.36 4.26
CA GLN A 327 -25.41 11.57 4.36
C GLN A 327 -23.93 11.26 4.55
N SER A 328 -23.57 10.24 5.34
CA SER A 328 -22.17 9.83 5.52
C SER A 328 -21.62 9.19 4.25
N ASP A 329 -22.42 8.37 3.56
CA ASP A 329 -22.02 7.77 2.28
C ASP A 329 -21.87 8.84 1.18
N GLN A 330 -22.78 9.82 1.14
CA GLN A 330 -22.64 10.95 0.22
C GLN A 330 -21.39 11.79 0.54
N LEU A 331 -21.06 11.99 1.82
CA LEU A 331 -19.83 12.68 2.21
C LEU A 331 -18.60 11.94 1.69
N ARG A 332 -18.51 10.61 1.88
CA ARG A 332 -17.39 9.80 1.37
C ARG A 332 -17.23 9.92 -0.14
N LYS A 333 -18.34 9.88 -0.88
CA LYS A 333 -18.35 10.04 -2.34
C LYS A 333 -17.91 11.44 -2.80
N MET A 334 -18.35 12.48 -2.09
CA MET A 334 -18.23 13.85 -2.56
C MET A 334 -17.06 14.63 -1.96
N CYS A 335 -16.44 14.19 -0.86
CA CYS A 335 -15.47 15.00 -0.12
C CYS A 335 -14.35 15.53 -1.02
N GLY A 336 -13.73 14.67 -1.83
CA GLY A 336 -12.69 15.09 -2.77
C GLY A 336 -13.16 16.09 -3.82
N VAL A 337 -14.39 15.98 -4.31
CA VAL A 337 -14.97 16.94 -5.27
C VAL A 337 -15.20 18.29 -4.60
N LEU A 338 -15.77 18.29 -3.39
CA LEU A 338 -16.04 19.51 -2.63
C LEU A 338 -14.74 20.25 -2.30
N ILE A 339 -13.72 19.52 -1.83
CA ILE A 339 -12.39 20.06 -1.53
C ILE A 339 -11.79 20.73 -2.78
N ARG A 340 -11.79 20.05 -3.93
CA ARG A 340 -11.29 20.62 -5.20
C ARG A 340 -12.06 21.86 -5.63
N ASN A 341 -13.37 21.88 -5.45
CA ASN A 341 -14.19 23.04 -5.78
C ASN A 341 -13.83 24.23 -4.88
N TRP A 342 -13.66 24.01 -3.58
CA TRP A 342 -13.22 25.05 -2.65
C TRP A 342 -11.80 25.51 -2.93
N GLN A 343 -10.87 24.63 -3.33
CA GLN A 343 -9.51 25.03 -3.72
C GLN A 343 -9.57 26.05 -4.87
N ARG A 344 -10.41 25.79 -5.89
CA ARG A 344 -10.63 26.75 -6.98
C ARG A 344 -11.26 28.06 -6.49
N GLN A 345 -12.20 28.02 -5.53
CA GLN A 345 -12.78 29.23 -4.95
C GLN A 345 -11.74 30.05 -4.16
N LEU A 346 -10.90 29.38 -3.37
CA LEU A 346 -9.83 30.02 -2.61
C LEU A 346 -8.90 30.81 -3.54
N GLU A 347 -8.40 30.16 -4.59
CA GLU A 347 -7.42 30.75 -5.51
C GLU A 347 -8.02 31.82 -6.44
N ASN A 348 -9.21 31.55 -6.99
CA ASN A 348 -9.76 32.39 -8.05
C ASN A 348 -10.71 33.48 -7.55
N VAL A 349 -11.26 33.34 -6.35
CA VAL A 349 -12.26 34.25 -5.80
C VAL A 349 -11.77 34.84 -4.48
N TRP A 350 -11.62 34.03 -3.43
CA TRP A 350 -11.44 34.54 -2.06
C TRP A 350 -10.15 35.35 -1.89
N LEU A 351 -9.01 34.87 -2.39
CA LEU A 351 -7.74 35.59 -2.24
C LEU A 351 -7.66 36.86 -3.10
N LYS A 352 -8.56 37.02 -4.08
CA LYS A 352 -8.67 38.21 -4.93
C LYS A 352 -9.73 39.21 -4.43
N ASP A 353 -10.62 38.77 -3.55
CA ASP A 353 -11.67 39.63 -2.99
C ASP A 353 -11.08 40.63 -1.98
N PRO A 354 -11.22 41.96 -2.21
CA PRO A 354 -10.81 42.98 -1.24
C PRO A 354 -11.69 42.99 0.02
N ASN A 355 -12.91 42.43 -0.04
CA ASN A 355 -13.88 42.40 1.05
C ASN A 355 -14.01 41.01 1.70
N LEU A 356 -12.98 40.17 1.54
CA LEU A 356 -12.94 38.84 2.13
C LEU A 356 -13.23 38.90 3.64
N LYS A 357 -14.07 37.98 4.12
CA LYS A 357 -14.38 37.82 5.55
C LYS A 357 -13.90 36.48 6.05
N GLU A 358 -13.58 36.39 7.34
CA GLU A 358 -13.19 35.13 7.99
C GLU A 358 -14.30 34.04 7.85
N SER A 359 -15.57 34.44 7.78
CA SER A 359 -16.71 33.53 7.71
C SER A 359 -16.70 32.58 6.50
N VAL A 360 -15.88 32.83 5.46
CA VAL A 360 -15.69 31.87 4.37
C VAL A 360 -15.10 30.53 4.85
N LEU A 361 -14.46 30.51 6.03
CA LEU A 361 -13.89 29.31 6.64
C LEU A 361 -14.92 28.48 7.43
N GLU A 362 -16.09 29.01 7.76
CA GLU A 362 -17.13 28.27 8.49
C GLU A 362 -17.52 26.94 7.82
N PRO A 363 -17.85 26.89 6.51
CA PRO A 363 -18.13 25.62 5.85
C PRO A 363 -16.90 24.69 5.79
N ILE A 364 -15.69 25.25 5.78
CA ILE A 364 -14.45 24.47 5.78
C ILE A 364 -14.26 23.76 7.13
N PHE A 365 -14.41 24.49 8.24
CA PHE A 365 -14.31 23.89 9.59
C PHE A 365 -15.42 22.88 9.85
N ALA A 366 -16.65 23.16 9.41
CA ALA A 366 -17.75 22.20 9.48
C ALA A 366 -17.45 20.91 8.69
N MET A 367 -16.83 21.03 7.51
CA MET A 367 -16.40 19.88 6.72
C MET A 367 -15.30 19.09 7.44
N MET A 368 -14.26 19.77 7.96
CA MET A 368 -13.16 19.12 8.67
C MET A 368 -13.68 18.28 9.83
N LYS A 369 -14.55 18.86 10.68
CA LYS A 369 -15.17 18.14 11.80
C LYS A 369 -15.95 16.90 11.33
N ARG A 370 -16.78 17.04 10.29
CA ARG A 370 -17.54 15.91 9.74
C ARG A 370 -16.64 14.81 9.17
N MET A 371 -15.52 15.18 8.55
CA MET A 371 -14.53 14.22 8.06
C MET A 371 -13.84 13.50 9.23
N GLU A 372 -13.45 14.20 10.29
CA GLU A 372 -12.89 13.59 11.52
C GLU A 372 -13.87 12.61 12.16
N ASP A 373 -15.14 13.01 12.32
CA ASP A 373 -16.19 12.18 12.92
C ASP A 373 -16.39 10.86 12.14
N GLU A 374 -16.27 10.92 10.80
CA GLU A 374 -16.37 9.79 9.87
C GLU A 374 -15.05 9.03 9.67
N GLY A 375 -13.95 9.43 10.32
CA GLY A 375 -12.63 8.84 10.12
C GLY A 375 -12.08 9.03 8.70
N LEU A 376 -12.43 10.14 8.07
CA LEU A 376 -11.94 10.61 6.79
C LEU A 376 -10.82 11.64 6.95
N ASP A 377 -10.24 11.81 8.12
CA ASP A 377 -9.13 12.74 8.40
C ASP A 377 -7.76 12.20 7.93
N GLU A 378 -7.76 11.55 6.77
CA GLU A 378 -6.61 10.92 6.12
C GLU A 378 -6.04 11.79 4.99
N LEU A 379 -4.80 11.51 4.59
CA LEU A 379 -4.23 12.15 3.40
C LEU A 379 -5.04 11.81 2.12
N ASP A 380 -5.44 10.55 1.96
CA ASP A 380 -6.03 10.04 0.72
C ASP A 380 -7.47 10.51 0.47
N THR A 381 -8.12 11.07 1.49
CA THR A 381 -9.46 11.67 1.38
C THR A 381 -9.42 13.16 0.99
N GLY A 382 -8.22 13.74 0.93
CA GLY A 382 -8.00 15.17 0.72
C GLY A 382 -8.15 16.01 1.99
N TYR A 383 -8.33 15.43 3.18
CA TYR A 383 -8.52 16.19 4.42
C TYR A 383 -7.39 17.21 4.65
N TRP A 384 -6.16 16.85 4.30
CA TRP A 384 -4.99 17.68 4.50
C TRP A 384 -5.01 18.96 3.65
N ASP A 385 -5.67 18.92 2.49
CA ASP A 385 -5.84 20.10 1.65
C ASP A 385 -6.71 21.15 2.34
N LEU A 386 -7.64 20.74 3.22
CA LEU A 386 -8.47 21.66 4.01
C LEU A 386 -7.63 22.48 4.99
N LEU A 387 -6.49 21.96 5.46
CA LEU A 387 -5.59 22.66 6.39
C LEU A 387 -4.96 23.91 5.76
N VAL A 388 -4.88 23.98 4.43
CA VAL A 388 -4.31 25.12 3.70
C VAL A 388 -5.23 26.35 3.74
N PHE A 389 -6.55 26.14 3.84
CA PHE A 389 -7.53 27.22 3.73
C PHE A 389 -7.41 28.24 4.87
N PRO A 390 -7.41 27.85 6.16
CA PRO A 390 -7.23 28.80 7.24
C PRO A 390 -5.92 29.58 7.12
N TYR A 391 -4.81 28.89 6.79
CA TYR A 391 -3.50 29.53 6.61
C TYR A 391 -3.56 30.66 5.55
N LYS A 392 -4.10 30.37 4.36
CA LYS A 392 -4.18 31.34 3.27
C LYS A 392 -5.15 32.49 3.56
N VAL A 393 -6.33 32.19 4.13
CA VAL A 393 -7.33 33.22 4.46
C VAL A 393 -6.83 34.12 5.59
N TYR A 394 -6.27 33.57 6.67
CA TYR A 394 -5.71 34.39 7.75
C TYR A 394 -4.54 35.25 7.29
N GLY A 395 -3.68 34.72 6.41
CA GLY A 395 -2.62 35.51 5.77
C GLY A 395 -3.17 36.69 4.97
N LYS A 396 -4.21 36.48 4.17
CA LYS A 396 -4.88 37.54 3.38
C LYS A 396 -5.53 38.61 4.28
N LEU A 397 -6.15 38.20 5.39
CA LEU A 397 -6.80 39.09 6.35
C LEU A 397 -5.83 39.77 7.33
N GLY A 398 -4.53 39.46 7.27
CA GLY A 398 -3.54 40.01 8.19
C GLY A 398 -3.62 39.46 9.62
N MET A 399 -4.34 38.36 9.84
CA MET A 399 -4.57 37.77 11.16
C MET A 399 -3.37 36.90 11.59
N LYS A 400 -2.25 37.55 11.93
CA LYS A 400 -0.94 36.89 12.06
C LYS A 400 -0.88 35.73 13.06
N LYS A 401 -1.52 35.84 14.23
CA LYS A 401 -1.52 34.75 15.23
C LYS A 401 -2.23 33.51 14.68
N LYS A 402 -3.45 33.68 14.14
CA LYS A 402 -4.23 32.59 13.53
C LYS A 402 -3.54 31.99 12.30
N GLU A 403 -2.86 32.80 11.48
CA GLU A 403 -2.05 32.33 10.36
C GLU A 403 -0.94 31.38 10.83
N MET A 404 -0.20 31.74 11.89
CA MET A 404 0.85 30.88 12.45
C MET A 404 0.30 29.62 13.09
N GLU A 405 -0.84 29.69 13.80
CA GLU A 405 -1.51 28.52 14.37
C GLU A 405 -1.96 27.53 13.28
N ALA A 406 -2.54 28.04 12.18
CA ALA A 406 -2.89 27.22 11.03
C ALA A 406 -1.65 26.58 10.37
N GLN A 407 -0.55 27.34 10.27
CA GLN A 407 0.71 26.84 9.74
C GLN A 407 1.30 25.72 10.62
N ILE A 408 1.24 25.86 11.95
CA ILE A 408 1.65 24.83 12.91
C ILE A 408 0.87 23.54 12.65
N LYS A 409 -0.47 23.61 12.53
CA LYS A 409 -1.31 22.44 12.26
C LYS A 409 -0.94 21.76 10.94
N MET A 410 -0.67 22.53 9.87
CA MET A 410 -0.18 21.96 8.61
C MET A 410 1.15 21.22 8.76
N PHE A 411 2.09 21.76 9.54
CA PHE A 411 3.38 21.11 9.80
C PHE A 411 3.24 19.85 10.65
N GLU A 412 2.35 19.84 11.65
CA GLU A 412 2.11 18.65 12.50
C GLU A 412 1.64 17.45 11.68
N HIS A 413 0.79 17.68 10.68
CA HIS A 413 0.37 16.66 9.73
C HIS A 413 1.53 16.29 8.79
N SER A 414 2.15 17.26 8.11
CA SER A 414 3.13 16.98 7.03
C SER A 414 4.48 16.46 7.47
N LEU A 415 5.00 16.94 8.61
CA LEU A 415 6.35 16.60 9.09
C LEU A 415 6.63 15.09 9.23
N PRO A 416 5.71 14.26 9.77
CA PRO A 416 5.83 12.81 9.79
C PRO A 416 6.14 12.17 8.43
N LEU A 417 5.56 12.72 7.35
CA LEU A 417 5.64 12.19 5.99
C LEU A 417 6.75 12.83 5.14
N MET A 418 7.35 13.93 5.59
CA MET A 418 8.42 14.59 4.86
C MET A 418 9.63 13.66 4.66
N PRO A 419 10.37 13.77 3.54
CA PRO A 419 11.66 13.10 3.42
C PRO A 419 12.65 13.54 4.52
N PRO A 420 13.56 12.65 4.98
CA PRO A 420 14.49 12.94 6.08
C PRO A 420 15.28 14.25 5.92
N GLU A 421 15.68 14.59 4.71
CA GLU A 421 16.42 15.80 4.36
C GLU A 421 15.64 17.10 4.63
N TYR A 422 14.31 17.07 4.62
CA TYR A 422 13.46 18.21 4.93
C TYR A 422 12.99 18.23 6.39
N LYS A 423 12.99 17.07 7.07
CA LYS A 423 12.45 16.94 8.44
C LYS A 423 13.17 17.82 9.45
N LEU A 424 14.49 17.96 9.37
CA LEU A 424 15.24 18.77 10.34
C LEU A 424 14.85 20.25 10.25
N THR A 425 14.86 20.79 9.03
CA THR A 425 14.46 22.18 8.77
C THR A 425 13.01 22.42 9.20
N ALA A 426 12.09 21.54 8.81
CA ALA A 426 10.68 21.65 9.19
C ALA A 426 10.45 21.58 10.71
N ARG A 427 11.20 20.74 11.45
CA ARG A 427 11.17 20.71 12.92
C ARG A 427 11.61 22.05 13.53
N ASN A 428 12.72 22.60 13.05
CA ASN A 428 13.23 23.87 13.54
C ASN A 428 12.23 25.01 13.28
N THR A 429 11.61 25.02 12.10
CA THR A 429 10.52 25.95 11.76
C THR A 429 9.33 25.80 12.72
N LEU A 430 8.87 24.57 12.98
CA LEU A 430 7.75 24.29 13.87
C LEU A 430 8.02 24.78 15.31
N VAL A 431 9.22 24.53 15.85
CA VAL A 431 9.63 25.02 17.17
C VAL A 431 9.62 26.55 17.22
N ALA A 432 10.18 27.20 16.20
CA ALA A 432 10.21 28.65 16.11
C ALA A 432 8.80 29.26 16.02
N LEU A 433 7.89 28.65 15.24
CA LEU A 433 6.50 29.07 15.12
C LEU A 433 5.76 28.98 16.47
N ARG A 434 5.84 27.83 17.15
CA ARG A 434 5.21 27.64 18.47
C ARG A 434 5.72 28.67 19.49
N SER A 435 7.02 28.94 19.50
CA SER A 435 7.62 29.95 20.36
C SER A 435 7.10 31.37 20.06
N ARG A 436 6.89 31.72 18.78
CA ARG A 436 6.33 33.02 18.39
C ARG A 436 4.88 33.17 18.78
N VAL A 437 4.05 32.15 18.50
CA VAL A 437 2.63 32.14 18.89
C VAL A 437 2.48 32.27 20.40
N GLY A 438 3.29 31.57 21.20
CA GLY A 438 3.25 31.69 22.66
C GLY A 438 3.64 33.06 23.22
N ARG A 439 4.30 33.92 22.42
CA ARG A 439 4.66 35.30 22.78
C ARG A 439 3.65 36.35 22.31
N MET A 440 2.73 35.98 21.41
CA MET A 440 1.67 36.86 20.88
C MET A 440 0.36 36.65 21.65
#